data_AF-A0A6M0KZ32-F1
#
_entry.id   AF-A0A6M0KZ32-F1
#
_cell.length_a   1.000
_cell.length_b   1.000
_cell.length_c   1.000
_cell.angle_alpha   90.00
_cell.angle_beta   90.00
_cell.angle_gamma   90.00
#
_symmetry.space_group_name_H-M   'P 1'
#
loop_
_entity.id
_entity.type
_entity.pdbx_description
1 polymer ?
#
loop_
_entity_poly.entity_id
_entity_poly.type
_entity_poly.pdbx_seq_one_letter_code
_entity_poly.pdbx_strand_id
1 'polypeptide(L)'
;MNNPYGINIWSDNNFVIKDSTININHQNQPSLLEITQDIRNRGYRGPLLLRFPHLIKKQISTLYSEFNRAIEEFNYQGNFQAVFPLKVNQFPNFINALMEVSKEYNYGLEAGSKAELIIAMSHTPIGSPITVNGFKDREMISLCFIASNMGHNITITIEGIGELETIIEVNREFNSPTVPKIGIRVRLHSSGVGIWAKSGGYSSKFGLTATELLEAYELLKKHKLLEHFWMIHFHIGSQMGDIAPLKKALREAGNIYADLKNRGAEALNALNIGGGLAVEYSQHQHATEMNYSLKEFSNDVIFLMKEISKSKGIEEPDIFTESGRFIASSHAVLIAPVLELFSQEYHEKSLRLKEKNPPLIQELYDLWKALNRTNAREYLHDSLDHMESLLTLFDLGYIDLEDRSNTEILVNLIVKKSIVLLNDGTDELKKLQDRIQERYLVNFSAFQSLPDFWGLKQHFPVLPIDKLDIKPTNPATIWDITCDSDGEIEFKRDLPLYLHDIDVTKEEYFLAFFLTGAYQEVLGMKHNLFTHPTEATIIFDENGDYTISNIIESQNIMDVLDDIDYDTNWIDRQLKRQLDESTVINQMQRDELLGKLYLYLSENSYLKTVQVNNSITPPAPHAKYPTH
;
A
#
# COMPACT_ATOMS: atom_id res chain seq x y z
N MET A 1 -2.60 1.81 -28.20
CA MET A 1 -3.21 0.50 -27.87
C MET A 1 -3.80 0.63 -26.48
N ASN A 2 -5.05 0.22 -26.25
CA ASN A 2 -5.63 0.21 -24.91
C ASN A 2 -4.90 -0.86 -24.08
N ASN A 3 -4.04 -0.44 -23.16
CA ASN A 3 -3.39 -1.32 -22.20
C ASN A 3 -4.47 -1.92 -21.27
N PRO A 4 -4.57 -3.25 -21.13
CA PRO A 4 -5.56 -3.90 -20.27
C PRO A 4 -5.42 -3.58 -18.77
N TYR A 5 -4.26 -3.05 -18.33
CA TYR A 5 -3.95 -2.77 -16.92
C TYR A 5 -4.23 -1.33 -16.46
N GLY A 6 -4.91 -0.53 -17.28
CA GLY A 6 -5.40 0.79 -16.88
C GLY A 6 -4.33 1.83 -16.53
N ILE A 7 -3.09 1.70 -17.05
CA ILE A 7 -1.97 2.58 -16.68
C ILE A 7 -2.30 4.07 -16.80
N ASN A 8 -3.11 4.47 -17.78
CA ASN A 8 -3.51 5.87 -17.99
C ASN A 8 -4.50 6.40 -16.94
N ILE A 9 -5.03 5.52 -16.08
CA ILE A 9 -6.02 5.85 -15.05
C ILE A 9 -5.31 6.17 -13.73
N TRP A 10 -4.49 5.24 -13.24
CA TRP A 10 -3.91 5.31 -11.90
C TRP A 10 -2.44 5.79 -11.87
N SER A 11 -1.70 5.68 -12.98
CA SER A 11 -0.24 5.91 -12.93
C SER A 11 0.17 7.38 -12.83
N ASP A 12 -0.72 8.32 -13.15
CA ASP A 12 -0.42 9.77 -13.19
C ASP A 12 0.84 10.10 -14.01
N ASN A 13 1.04 9.38 -15.13
CA ASN A 13 2.23 9.45 -15.98
C ASN A 13 3.56 9.21 -15.22
N ASN A 14 3.53 8.51 -14.07
CA ASN A 14 4.74 8.09 -13.35
C ASN A 14 5.36 6.84 -13.96
N PHE A 15 4.54 6.03 -14.63
CA PHE A 15 4.95 4.79 -15.28
C PHE A 15 4.45 4.77 -16.72
N VAL A 16 5.21 4.15 -17.61
CA VAL A 16 4.87 4.04 -19.04
C VAL A 16 5.26 2.64 -19.54
N ILE A 17 4.48 2.10 -20.48
CA ILE A 17 4.88 0.87 -21.16
C ILE A 17 5.73 1.24 -22.37
N LYS A 18 6.93 0.67 -22.45
CA LYS A 18 7.85 0.82 -23.57
C LYS A 18 8.28 -0.57 -24.03
N ASP A 19 8.19 -0.81 -25.33
CA ASP A 19 8.41 -2.11 -25.95
C ASP A 19 7.52 -3.20 -25.32
N SER A 20 8.08 -4.05 -24.46
CA SER A 20 7.37 -5.12 -23.74
C SER A 20 7.38 -4.97 -22.23
N THR A 21 7.96 -3.90 -21.67
CA THR A 21 8.15 -3.73 -20.22
C THR A 21 7.43 -2.51 -19.66
N ILE A 22 7.19 -2.53 -18.35
CA ILE A 22 6.80 -1.34 -17.58
C ILE A 22 8.05 -0.56 -17.17
N ASN A 23 8.05 0.74 -17.43
CA ASN A 23 9.20 1.61 -17.23
C ASN A 23 8.81 2.79 -16.32
N ILE A 24 9.78 3.29 -15.56
CA ILE A 24 9.64 4.56 -14.86
C ILE A 24 9.61 5.67 -15.90
N ASN A 25 8.61 6.55 -15.87
CA ASN A 25 8.54 7.68 -16.79
C ASN A 25 9.38 8.87 -16.28
N HIS A 26 10.68 8.65 -16.14
CA HIS A 26 11.65 9.65 -15.68
C HIS A 26 13.02 9.41 -16.31
N GLN A 27 13.69 10.50 -16.71
CA GLN A 27 15.03 10.48 -17.30
C GLN A 27 15.18 9.47 -18.46
N ASN A 28 16.13 8.53 -18.37
CA ASN A 28 16.37 7.49 -19.38
C ASN A 28 15.26 6.42 -19.47
N GLN A 29 14.24 6.51 -18.61
CA GLN A 29 13.08 5.63 -18.53
C GLN A 29 13.46 4.15 -18.35
N PRO A 30 14.14 3.77 -17.26
CA PRO A 30 14.59 2.40 -17.05
C PRO A 30 13.40 1.48 -16.81
N SER A 31 13.52 0.23 -17.24
CA SER A 31 12.46 -0.76 -17.02
C SER A 31 12.51 -1.28 -15.57
N LEU A 32 11.34 -1.61 -15.01
CA LEU A 32 11.30 -2.29 -13.71
C LEU A 32 11.97 -3.67 -13.79
N LEU A 33 11.95 -4.33 -14.95
CA LEU A 33 12.62 -5.61 -15.15
C LEU A 33 14.15 -5.47 -15.02
N GLU A 34 14.74 -4.47 -15.66
CA GLU A 34 16.19 -4.18 -15.61
C GLU A 34 16.64 -3.89 -14.17
N ILE A 35 15.94 -3.00 -13.47
CA ILE A 35 16.21 -2.68 -12.05
C ILE A 35 16.09 -3.94 -11.18
N THR A 36 15.04 -4.75 -11.40
CA THR A 36 14.83 -6.01 -10.67
C THR A 36 15.98 -6.99 -10.90
N GLN A 37 16.42 -7.14 -12.15
CA GLN A 37 17.53 -8.02 -12.51
C GLN A 37 18.85 -7.54 -11.91
N ASP A 38 19.13 -6.24 -11.91
CA ASP A 38 20.33 -5.67 -11.28
C ASP A 38 20.40 -5.97 -9.79
N ILE A 39 19.28 -5.82 -9.07
CA ILE A 39 19.20 -6.13 -7.63
C ILE A 39 19.42 -7.63 -7.40
N ARG A 40 18.79 -8.49 -8.21
CA ARG A 40 18.95 -9.95 -8.14
C ARG A 40 20.37 -10.40 -8.47
N ASN A 41 21.04 -9.75 -9.41
CA ASN A 41 22.43 -10.01 -9.78
C ASN A 41 23.42 -9.65 -8.65
N ARG A 42 23.04 -8.73 -7.76
CA ARG A 42 23.79 -8.41 -6.52
C ARG A 42 23.55 -9.42 -5.39
N GLY A 43 22.67 -10.42 -5.59
CA GLY A 43 22.37 -11.47 -4.62
C GLY A 43 21.03 -11.32 -3.90
N TYR A 44 20.34 -10.19 -4.06
CA TYR A 44 19.08 -9.93 -3.36
C TYR A 44 17.88 -10.50 -4.14
N ARG A 45 17.32 -11.60 -3.62
CA ARG A 45 16.19 -12.31 -4.22
C ARG A 45 14.96 -12.27 -3.31
N GLY A 46 13.85 -12.80 -3.82
CA GLY A 46 12.55 -12.75 -3.16
C GLY A 46 11.72 -11.55 -3.64
N PRO A 47 10.69 -11.16 -2.89
CA PRO A 47 9.98 -9.91 -3.12
C PRO A 47 10.88 -8.71 -2.82
N LEU A 48 10.75 -7.66 -3.63
CA LEU A 48 11.51 -6.43 -3.55
C LEU A 48 10.56 -5.23 -3.44
N LEU A 49 10.78 -4.36 -2.45
CA LEU A 49 10.10 -3.06 -2.37
C LEU A 49 11.01 -1.97 -2.94
N LEU A 50 10.67 -1.46 -4.12
CA LEU A 50 11.44 -0.40 -4.77
C LEU A 50 10.88 0.97 -4.43
N ARG A 51 11.75 1.90 -4.02
CA ARG A 51 11.39 3.28 -3.67
C ARG A 51 11.96 4.28 -4.67
N PHE A 52 11.16 5.28 -5.01
CA PHE A 52 11.47 6.28 -6.02
C PHE A 52 11.32 7.70 -5.45
N PRO A 53 12.37 8.27 -4.82
CA PRO A 53 12.33 9.62 -4.24
C PRO A 53 11.89 10.73 -5.21
N HIS A 54 12.21 10.59 -6.50
CA HIS A 54 11.79 11.54 -7.53
C HIS A 54 10.25 11.61 -7.69
N LEU A 55 9.53 10.52 -7.40
CA LEU A 55 8.06 10.51 -7.40
C LEU A 55 7.49 11.25 -6.19
N ILE A 56 8.14 11.15 -5.01
CA ILE A 56 7.81 11.99 -3.84
C ILE A 56 7.96 13.47 -4.23
N LYS A 57 9.10 13.84 -4.83
CA LYS A 57 9.36 15.21 -5.31
C LYS A 57 8.28 15.67 -6.29
N LYS A 58 7.92 14.82 -7.26
CA LYS A 58 6.86 15.12 -8.24
C LYS A 58 5.54 15.41 -7.53
N GLN A 59 5.07 14.53 -6.64
CA GLN A 59 3.80 14.72 -5.93
C GLN A 59 3.77 16.01 -5.10
N ILE A 60 4.86 16.33 -4.41
CA ILE A 60 4.99 17.60 -3.68
C ILE A 60 4.93 18.79 -4.63
N SER A 61 5.74 18.78 -5.69
CA SER A 61 5.79 19.89 -6.66
C SER A 61 4.43 20.12 -7.34
N THR A 62 3.71 19.05 -7.68
CA THR A 62 2.37 19.11 -8.28
C THR A 62 1.37 19.69 -7.29
N LEU A 63 1.40 19.26 -6.01
CA LEU A 63 0.54 19.79 -4.95
C LEU A 63 0.73 21.31 -4.78
N TYR A 64 1.97 21.77 -4.59
CA TYR A 64 2.26 23.20 -4.44
C TYR A 64 1.94 23.98 -5.71
N SER A 65 2.25 23.44 -6.89
CA SER A 65 1.97 24.11 -8.16
C SER A 65 0.46 24.33 -8.36
N GLU A 66 -0.39 23.33 -8.06
CA GLU A 66 -1.83 23.46 -8.23
C GLU A 66 -2.49 24.40 -7.21
N PHE A 67 -1.97 24.47 -5.98
CA PHE A 67 -2.42 25.45 -5.00
C PHE A 67 -1.95 26.87 -5.33
N ASN A 68 -0.68 27.04 -5.73
CA ASN A 68 -0.17 28.35 -6.15
C ASN A 68 -0.90 28.87 -7.38
N ARG A 69 -1.19 28.00 -8.36
CA ARG A 69 -2.02 28.32 -9.53
C ARG A 69 -3.41 28.80 -9.12
N ALA A 70 -4.07 28.12 -8.19
CA ALA A 70 -5.38 28.53 -7.68
C ALA A 70 -5.30 29.87 -6.91
N ILE A 71 -4.26 30.07 -6.10
CA ILE A 71 -4.00 31.33 -5.38
C ILE A 71 -3.86 32.49 -6.38
N GLU A 72 -3.08 32.32 -7.44
CA GLU A 72 -2.91 33.33 -8.50
C GLU A 72 -4.21 33.57 -9.28
N GLU A 73 -4.89 32.51 -9.72
CA GLU A 73 -6.14 32.59 -10.48
C GLU A 73 -7.23 33.35 -9.72
N PHE A 74 -7.35 33.09 -8.42
CA PHE A 74 -8.32 33.74 -7.56
C PHE A 74 -7.75 34.97 -6.85
N ASN A 75 -6.51 35.40 -7.09
CA ASN A 75 -5.86 36.51 -6.36
C ASN A 75 -6.06 36.42 -4.83
N TYR A 76 -5.83 35.23 -4.29
CA TYR A 76 -5.91 34.92 -2.87
C TYR A 76 -4.68 35.47 -2.13
N GLN A 77 -4.88 36.03 -0.94
CA GLN A 77 -3.87 36.74 -0.16
C GLN A 77 -3.19 35.87 0.92
N GLY A 78 -3.85 34.80 1.35
CA GLY A 78 -3.27 33.82 2.26
C GLY A 78 -2.26 32.91 1.56
N ASN A 79 -1.34 32.32 2.33
CA ASN A 79 -0.32 31.41 1.80
C ASN A 79 -0.80 29.96 1.79
N PHE A 80 -0.12 29.11 1.04
CA PHE A 80 -0.31 27.66 1.08
C PHE A 80 0.89 26.98 1.73
N GLN A 81 0.62 26.00 2.60
CA GLN A 81 1.62 25.19 3.27
C GLN A 81 1.14 23.75 3.40
N ALA A 82 2.05 22.79 3.22
CA ALA A 82 1.76 21.39 3.45
C ALA A 82 2.61 20.81 4.59
N VAL A 83 2.02 19.85 5.30
CA VAL A 83 2.61 19.04 6.38
C VAL A 83 2.38 17.56 6.05
N PHE A 84 3.36 16.70 6.32
CA PHE A 84 3.24 15.28 6.02
C PHE A 84 2.86 14.53 7.30
N PRO A 85 1.69 13.89 7.36
CA PRO A 85 1.29 13.10 8.52
C PRO A 85 2.08 11.81 8.60
N LEU A 86 2.95 11.71 9.62
CA LEU A 86 3.86 10.60 9.84
C LEU A 86 3.14 9.25 9.90
N LYS A 87 1.91 9.22 10.41
CA LYS A 87 1.04 8.03 10.45
C LYS A 87 0.88 7.27 9.13
N VAL A 88 1.14 7.93 8.00
CA VAL A 88 1.04 7.34 6.66
C VAL A 88 2.28 6.52 6.31
N ASN A 89 3.47 6.99 6.67
CA ASN A 89 4.74 6.29 6.46
C ASN A 89 5.84 6.92 7.33
N GLN A 90 6.28 6.24 8.39
CA GLN A 90 7.36 6.70 9.28
C GLN A 90 8.74 6.13 8.92
N PHE A 91 8.86 5.30 7.87
CA PHE A 91 10.11 4.59 7.59
C PHE A 91 11.24 5.57 7.24
N PRO A 92 12.45 5.39 7.78
CA PRO A 92 13.57 6.32 7.54
C PRO A 92 13.88 6.54 6.06
N ASN A 93 13.79 5.49 5.25
CA ASN A 93 14.05 5.58 3.81
C ASN A 93 13.01 6.42 3.05
N PHE A 94 11.80 6.58 3.60
CA PHE A 94 10.82 7.52 3.11
C PHE A 94 10.99 8.92 3.71
N ILE A 95 11.11 9.04 5.04
CA ILE A 95 11.17 10.35 5.72
C ILE A 95 12.43 11.14 5.34
N ASN A 96 13.59 10.49 5.26
CA ASN A 96 14.83 11.17 4.85
C ASN A 96 14.71 11.69 3.41
N ALA A 97 14.17 10.86 2.50
CA ALA A 97 13.94 11.25 1.12
C ALA A 97 12.92 12.39 1.02
N LEU A 98 11.80 12.31 1.77
CA LEU A 98 10.78 13.35 1.84
C LEU A 98 11.37 14.69 2.27
N MET A 99 12.12 14.71 3.37
CA MET A 99 12.74 15.93 3.89
C MET A 99 13.82 16.48 2.97
N GLU A 100 14.55 15.61 2.26
CA GLU A 100 15.55 16.02 1.29
C GLU A 100 14.93 16.70 0.06
N VAL A 101 13.90 16.07 -0.55
CA VAL A 101 13.30 16.58 -1.79
C VAL A 101 12.38 17.78 -1.57
N SER A 102 11.98 18.03 -0.31
CA SER A 102 11.02 19.07 0.05
C SER A 102 11.62 20.35 0.62
N LYS A 103 12.97 20.45 0.69
CA LYS A 103 13.71 21.61 1.24
C LYS A 103 13.26 22.97 0.68
N GLU A 104 12.90 23.01 -0.61
CA GLU A 104 12.48 24.24 -1.30
C GLU A 104 11.03 24.66 -0.99
N TYR A 105 10.22 23.76 -0.43
CA TYR A 105 8.78 23.95 -0.19
C TYR A 105 8.44 24.27 1.27
N ASN A 106 9.45 24.44 2.13
CA ASN A 106 9.26 24.61 3.58
C ASN A 106 8.34 23.53 4.19
N TYR A 107 8.35 22.32 3.63
CA TYR A 107 7.39 21.26 3.93
C TYR A 107 7.55 20.79 5.38
N GLY A 108 6.45 20.67 6.10
CA GLY A 108 6.46 20.28 7.52
C GLY A 108 6.13 18.83 7.80
N LEU A 109 6.18 18.43 9.07
CA LEU A 109 5.72 17.12 9.54
C LEU A 109 4.56 17.24 10.52
N GLU A 110 3.62 16.29 10.45
CA GLU A 110 2.54 16.14 11.42
C GLU A 110 2.76 14.87 12.26
N ALA A 111 2.57 15.00 13.57
CA ALA A 111 2.70 13.93 14.54
C ALA A 111 1.39 13.68 15.28
N GLY A 112 0.94 12.43 15.32
CA GLY A 112 -0.23 11.99 16.07
C GLY A 112 0.09 11.28 17.39
N SER A 113 1.37 11.12 17.74
CA SER A 113 1.82 10.44 18.97
C SER A 113 3.17 10.98 19.47
N LYS A 114 3.57 10.60 20.69
CA LYS A 114 4.87 10.96 21.28
C LYS A 114 6.05 10.51 20.42
N ALA A 115 6.02 9.27 19.92
CA ALA A 115 7.09 8.71 19.10
C ALA A 115 7.23 9.47 17.77
N GLU A 116 6.10 9.73 17.11
CA GLU A 116 6.07 10.55 15.89
C GLU A 116 6.54 11.98 16.15
N LEU A 117 6.23 12.56 17.31
CA LEU A 117 6.71 13.90 17.68
C LEU A 117 8.25 13.94 17.78
N ILE A 118 8.88 12.89 18.31
CA ILE A 118 10.35 12.79 18.33
C ILE A 118 10.93 12.71 16.89
N ILE A 119 10.28 11.97 16.00
CA ILE A 119 10.67 11.93 14.58
C ILE A 119 10.52 13.32 13.95
N ALA A 120 9.38 13.98 14.18
CA ALA A 120 9.12 15.33 13.66
C ALA A 120 10.14 16.36 14.17
N MET A 121 10.45 16.36 15.46
CA MET A 121 11.45 17.25 16.06
C MET A 121 12.86 17.01 15.52
N SER A 122 13.23 15.76 15.23
CA SER A 122 14.57 15.43 14.76
C SER A 122 14.79 15.69 13.26
N HIS A 123 13.75 15.59 12.43
CA HIS A 123 13.88 15.68 10.98
C HIS A 123 13.39 17.01 10.38
N THR A 124 12.49 17.73 11.06
CA THR A 124 11.94 18.99 10.53
C THR A 124 12.93 20.15 10.67
N PRO A 125 13.33 20.83 9.57
CA PRO A 125 14.15 22.02 9.66
C PRO A 125 13.53 23.11 10.54
N ILE A 126 14.38 23.85 11.26
CA ILE A 126 13.93 25.01 12.04
C ILE A 126 13.24 26.02 11.10
N GLY A 127 12.04 26.46 11.49
CA GLY A 127 11.16 27.34 10.71
C GLY A 127 10.04 26.59 9.96
N SER A 128 10.28 25.36 9.51
CA SER A 128 9.24 24.53 8.89
C SER A 128 8.22 24.08 9.94
N PRO A 129 6.93 23.98 9.56
CA PRO A 129 5.86 23.74 10.52
C PRO A 129 5.89 22.31 11.06
N ILE A 130 5.62 22.17 12.36
CA ILE A 130 5.26 20.89 12.99
C ILE A 130 3.83 21.03 13.51
N THR A 131 2.92 20.17 13.07
CA THR A 131 1.57 20.08 13.65
C THR A 131 1.47 18.84 14.53
N VAL A 132 0.77 18.97 15.66
CA VAL A 132 0.63 17.87 16.63
C VAL A 132 -0.85 17.60 16.89
N ASN A 133 -1.33 16.44 16.43
CA ASN A 133 -2.70 15.96 16.63
C ASN A 133 -2.72 14.75 17.59
N GLY A 134 -3.87 14.07 17.70
CA GLY A 134 -4.06 12.90 18.55
C GLY A 134 -4.28 13.26 20.03
N PHE A 135 -4.53 12.26 20.88
CA PHE A 135 -4.68 12.49 22.32
C PHE A 135 -3.35 12.85 22.96
N LYS A 136 -3.34 13.95 23.71
CA LYS A 136 -2.13 14.50 24.31
C LYS A 136 -2.23 14.49 25.83
N ASP A 137 -1.32 13.75 26.46
CA ASP A 137 -1.10 13.84 27.89
C ASP A 137 -0.13 14.99 28.22
N ARG A 138 0.11 15.19 29.52
CA ARG A 138 1.01 16.25 30.01
C ARG A 138 2.42 16.13 29.44
N GLU A 139 2.95 14.91 29.30
CA GLU A 139 4.30 14.68 28.77
C GLU A 139 4.42 15.08 27.30
N MET A 140 3.44 14.71 26.47
CA MET A 140 3.42 15.10 25.06
C MET A 140 3.30 16.62 24.89
N ILE A 141 2.49 17.28 25.73
CA ILE A 141 2.39 18.75 25.74
C ILE A 141 3.73 19.37 26.16
N SER A 142 4.37 18.87 27.21
CA SER A 142 5.70 19.33 27.64
C SER A 142 6.76 19.17 26.54
N LEU A 143 6.74 18.08 25.78
CA LEU A 143 7.60 17.90 24.60
C LEU A 143 7.37 18.99 23.55
N CYS A 144 6.12 19.41 23.34
CA CYS A 144 5.81 20.48 22.41
C CYS A 144 6.36 21.85 22.89
N PHE A 145 6.33 22.11 24.20
CA PHE A 145 6.99 23.29 24.78
C PHE A 145 8.51 23.22 24.60
N ILE A 146 9.12 22.05 24.81
CA ILE A 146 10.55 21.83 24.54
C ILE A 146 10.87 22.12 23.07
N ALA A 147 10.10 21.57 22.14
CA ALA A 147 10.28 21.80 20.70
C ALA A 147 10.16 23.29 20.34
N SER A 148 9.19 24.01 20.92
CA SER A 148 9.07 25.46 20.75
C SER A 148 10.31 26.20 21.26
N ASN A 149 10.86 25.79 22.40
CA ASN A 149 12.07 26.39 22.98
C ASN A 149 13.35 26.05 22.19
N MET A 150 13.35 24.95 21.45
CA MET A 150 14.39 24.61 20.47
C MET A 150 14.32 25.46 19.20
N GLY A 151 13.24 26.24 19.02
CA GLY A 151 13.02 27.10 17.86
C GLY A 151 12.12 26.50 16.78
N HIS A 152 11.53 25.33 16.99
CA HIS A 152 10.59 24.77 16.01
C HIS A 152 9.31 25.60 15.90
N ASN A 153 8.78 25.72 14.69
CA ASN A 153 7.48 26.31 14.40
C ASN A 153 6.37 25.28 14.67
N ILE A 154 6.12 24.99 15.95
CA ILE A 154 5.22 23.93 16.38
C ILE A 154 3.83 24.46 16.74
N THR A 155 2.79 23.74 16.31
CA THR A 155 1.38 24.00 16.63
C THR A 155 0.75 22.79 17.31
N ILE A 156 0.30 22.97 18.55
CA ILE A 156 -0.42 21.96 19.33
C ILE A 156 -1.90 22.06 19.00
N THR A 157 -2.45 21.09 18.28
CA THR A 157 -3.88 21.05 17.96
C THR A 157 -4.64 20.34 19.07
N ILE A 158 -5.47 21.05 19.82
CA ILE A 158 -6.30 20.43 20.86
C ILE A 158 -7.45 19.63 20.24
N GLU A 159 -7.74 18.46 20.83
CA GLU A 159 -8.87 17.60 20.47
C GLU A 159 -9.99 17.62 21.51
N GLY A 160 -9.75 18.22 22.69
CA GLY A 160 -10.74 18.46 23.75
C GLY A 160 -10.28 19.51 24.76
N ILE A 161 -11.22 20.00 25.60
CA ILE A 161 -10.98 21.09 26.57
C ILE A 161 -9.91 20.73 27.61
N GLY A 162 -9.88 19.49 28.11
CA GLY A 162 -8.89 19.08 29.10
C GLY A 162 -7.43 19.20 28.61
N GLU A 163 -7.19 19.08 27.30
CA GLU A 163 -5.86 19.32 26.73
C GLU A 163 -5.49 20.80 26.80
N LEU A 164 -6.44 21.71 26.57
CA LEU A 164 -6.21 23.15 26.71
C LEU A 164 -5.92 23.54 28.17
N GLU A 165 -6.64 22.97 29.13
CA GLU A 165 -6.35 23.16 30.55
C GLU A 165 -4.92 22.70 30.88
N THR A 166 -4.51 21.55 30.34
CA THR A 166 -3.15 21.03 30.51
C THR A 166 -2.10 21.94 29.87
N ILE A 167 -2.35 22.50 28.67
CA ILE A 167 -1.47 23.51 28.05
C ILE A 167 -1.32 24.73 28.95
N ILE A 168 -2.41 25.21 29.55
CA ILE A 168 -2.39 26.37 30.47
C ILE A 168 -1.53 26.06 31.71
N GLU A 169 -1.65 24.85 32.27
CA GLU A 169 -0.84 24.43 33.41
C GLU A 169 0.64 24.32 33.06
N VAL A 170 0.97 23.63 31.96
CA VAL A 170 2.35 23.45 31.50
C VAL A 170 2.98 24.80 31.16
N ASN A 171 2.24 25.72 30.55
CA ASN A 171 2.73 27.07 30.26
C ASN A 171 3.18 27.81 31.53
N ARG A 172 2.40 27.72 32.62
CA ARG A 172 2.75 28.35 33.90
C ARG A 172 3.98 27.71 34.54
N GLU A 173 4.14 26.40 34.38
CA GLU A 173 5.27 25.65 34.93
C GLU A 173 6.57 25.93 34.16
N PHE A 174 6.53 25.85 32.83
CA PHE A 174 7.70 26.08 31.98
C PHE A 174 8.21 27.51 32.08
N ASN A 175 7.31 28.49 32.25
CA ASN A 175 7.63 29.92 32.34
C ASN A 175 8.70 30.34 31.31
N SER A 176 8.51 29.88 30.07
CA SER A 176 9.45 30.03 28.97
C SER A 176 9.18 31.32 28.18
N PRO A 177 10.20 31.89 27.52
CA PRO A 177 10.02 33.03 26.61
C PRO A 177 9.16 32.70 25.38
N THR A 178 9.02 31.41 25.02
CA THR A 178 8.28 30.97 23.83
C THR A 178 7.17 29.99 24.21
N VAL A 179 5.96 30.29 23.75
CA VAL A 179 4.81 29.39 23.87
C VAL A 179 4.53 28.79 22.49
N PRO A 180 4.34 27.47 22.37
CA PRO A 180 3.95 26.84 21.12
C PRO A 180 2.61 27.42 20.64
N LYS A 181 2.41 27.46 19.32
CA LYS A 181 1.12 27.87 18.74
C LYS A 181 0.04 26.87 19.17
N ILE A 182 -1.19 27.36 19.34
CA ILE A 182 -2.36 26.57 19.69
C ILE A 182 -3.25 26.48 18.45
N GLY A 183 -3.54 25.24 18.06
CA GLY A 183 -4.56 24.90 17.08
C GLY A 183 -5.78 24.30 17.78
N ILE A 184 -6.96 24.41 17.16
CA ILE A 184 -8.18 23.76 17.66
C ILE A 184 -8.77 22.88 16.57
N ARG A 185 -8.93 21.58 16.84
CA ARG A 185 -9.67 20.69 15.95
C ARG A 185 -11.17 20.94 16.11
N VAL A 186 -11.85 21.35 15.05
CA VAL A 186 -13.29 21.62 15.07
C VAL A 186 -14.08 20.37 14.66
N ARG A 187 -15.17 20.08 15.37
CA ARG A 187 -16.09 19.00 15.02
C ARG A 187 -17.16 19.52 14.08
N LEU A 188 -17.12 19.03 12.85
CA LEU A 188 -18.08 19.41 11.81
C LEU A 188 -19.36 18.55 11.91
N HIS A 189 -20.51 19.15 11.58
CA HIS A 189 -21.76 18.43 11.35
C HIS A 189 -21.75 17.69 10.02
N SER A 190 -21.02 18.22 9.04
CA SER A 190 -20.73 17.52 7.79
C SER A 190 -19.82 16.32 8.03
N SER A 191 -20.25 15.13 7.61
CA SER A 191 -19.51 13.88 7.70
C SER A 191 -18.91 13.48 6.35
N GLY A 192 -17.81 12.73 6.39
CA GLY A 192 -17.30 12.00 5.22
C GLY A 192 -18.27 10.91 4.76
N VAL A 193 -18.04 10.37 3.57
CA VAL A 193 -18.81 9.25 2.98
C VAL A 193 -17.90 8.02 2.90
N GLY A 194 -18.48 6.82 3.00
CA GLY A 194 -17.75 5.55 2.85
C GLY A 194 -17.17 4.97 4.15
N ILE A 195 -16.22 4.04 4.01
CA ILE A 195 -15.61 3.27 5.12
C ILE A 195 -14.96 4.21 6.16
N TRP A 196 -14.46 5.36 5.70
CA TRP A 196 -13.74 6.35 6.51
C TRP A 196 -14.64 7.38 7.21
N ALA A 197 -15.96 7.29 7.08
CA ALA A 197 -16.90 8.26 7.64
C ALA A 197 -16.81 8.43 9.17
N LYS A 198 -16.31 7.42 9.90
CA LYS A 198 -16.15 7.45 11.37
C LYS A 198 -15.11 8.47 11.86
N SER A 199 -14.20 8.91 10.98
CA SER A 199 -13.15 9.87 11.31
C SER A 199 -13.59 11.34 11.26
N GLY A 200 -14.82 11.61 10.81
CA GLY A 200 -15.42 12.95 10.71
C GLY A 200 -16.91 12.97 11.12
N GLY A 201 -17.54 14.14 11.09
CA GLY A 201 -18.96 14.31 11.42
C GLY A 201 -19.29 14.39 12.92
N TYR A 202 -20.57 14.57 13.24
CA TYR A 202 -21.06 14.82 14.61
C TYR A 202 -20.72 13.71 15.62
N SER A 203 -20.63 12.45 15.16
CA SER A 203 -20.26 11.28 15.97
C SER A 203 -18.75 11.05 16.08
N SER A 204 -17.92 11.94 15.52
CA SER A 204 -16.46 11.87 15.66
C SER A 204 -16.06 11.88 17.12
N LYS A 205 -15.10 11.01 17.47
CA LYS A 205 -14.48 10.98 18.80
C LYS A 205 -13.56 12.18 19.06
N PHE A 206 -13.20 12.91 18.01
CA PHE A 206 -12.21 13.99 18.04
C PHE A 206 -12.80 15.32 17.62
N GLY A 207 -12.28 16.39 18.22
CA GLY A 207 -12.60 17.78 17.91
C GLY A 207 -13.70 18.36 18.79
N LEU A 208 -13.68 19.67 18.92
CA LEU A 208 -14.56 20.44 19.79
C LEU A 208 -15.88 20.75 19.08
N THR A 209 -16.98 20.59 19.79
CA THR A 209 -18.29 21.14 19.41
C THR A 209 -18.26 22.66 19.34
N ALA A 210 -19.29 23.28 18.74
CA ALA A 210 -19.46 24.73 18.79
C ALA A 210 -19.47 25.27 20.24
N THR A 211 -20.09 24.55 21.18
CA THR A 211 -20.12 24.95 22.60
C THR A 211 -18.73 24.89 23.23
N GLU A 212 -18.01 23.78 23.06
CA GLU A 212 -16.65 23.63 23.58
C GLU A 212 -15.69 24.61 22.90
N LEU A 213 -15.87 24.92 21.61
CA LEU A 213 -15.06 25.89 20.90
C LEU A 213 -15.21 27.31 21.50
N LEU A 214 -16.44 27.69 21.87
CA LEU A 214 -16.69 28.94 22.59
C LEU A 214 -16.07 28.92 23.99
N GLU A 215 -16.15 27.80 24.70
CA GLU A 215 -15.50 27.62 26.00
C GLU A 215 -13.97 27.73 25.90
N ALA A 216 -13.35 27.08 24.90
CA ALA A 216 -11.93 27.17 24.61
C ALA A 216 -11.50 28.61 24.33
N TYR A 217 -12.29 29.35 23.53
CA TYR A 217 -12.04 30.76 23.27
C TYR A 217 -12.05 31.59 24.58
N GLU A 218 -13.05 31.40 25.44
CA GLU A 218 -13.12 32.13 26.72
C GLU A 218 -11.99 31.72 27.70
N LEU A 219 -11.57 30.46 27.72
CA LEU A 219 -10.42 29.98 28.49
C LEU A 219 -9.11 30.62 28.03
N LEU A 220 -8.86 30.62 26.71
CA LEU A 220 -7.70 31.29 26.11
C LEU A 220 -7.68 32.78 26.45
N LYS A 221 -8.83 33.45 26.38
CA LYS A 221 -8.99 34.86 26.73
C LYS A 221 -8.68 35.12 28.20
N LYS A 222 -9.28 34.34 29.11
CA LYS A 222 -9.09 34.42 30.55
C LYS A 222 -7.62 34.25 30.95
N HIS A 223 -6.89 33.37 30.26
CA HIS A 223 -5.49 33.07 30.53
C HIS A 223 -4.49 33.85 29.67
N LYS A 224 -4.95 34.83 28.88
CA LYS A 224 -4.12 35.67 27.99
C LYS A 224 -3.30 34.85 26.99
N LEU A 225 -3.89 33.79 26.44
CA LEU A 225 -3.28 32.93 25.42
C LEU A 225 -3.91 33.09 24.03
N LEU A 226 -4.85 34.03 23.84
CA LEU A 226 -5.47 34.27 22.53
C LEU A 226 -4.46 34.62 21.43
N GLU A 227 -3.34 35.25 21.78
CA GLU A 227 -2.26 35.57 20.83
C GLU A 227 -1.53 34.34 20.28
N HIS A 228 -1.68 33.19 20.96
CA HIS A 228 -1.13 31.91 20.50
C HIS A 228 -2.17 31.06 19.76
N PHE A 229 -3.45 31.42 19.79
CA PHE A 229 -4.47 30.70 19.04
C PHE A 229 -4.40 31.07 17.56
N TRP A 230 -3.76 30.19 16.79
CA TRP A 230 -3.28 30.50 15.44
C TRP A 230 -4.01 29.74 14.34
N MET A 231 -4.55 28.55 14.64
CA MET A 231 -5.07 27.65 13.60
C MET A 231 -6.38 26.97 14.03
N ILE A 232 -7.32 26.81 13.11
CA ILE A 232 -8.33 25.77 13.24
C ILE A 232 -7.98 24.60 12.31
N HIS A 233 -8.28 23.39 12.75
CA HIS A 233 -8.04 22.15 12.02
C HIS A 233 -9.35 21.38 11.89
N PHE A 234 -9.57 20.72 10.76
CA PHE A 234 -10.59 19.68 10.65
C PHE A 234 -10.08 18.52 9.81
N HIS A 235 -10.65 17.34 10.03
CA HIS A 235 -10.32 16.15 9.25
C HIS A 235 -11.60 15.35 8.99
N ILE A 236 -11.90 15.08 7.72
CA ILE A 236 -13.11 14.38 7.29
C ILE A 236 -12.90 12.89 6.99
N GLY A 237 -11.66 12.41 7.06
CA GLY A 237 -11.25 11.03 6.77
C GLY A 237 -10.17 10.94 5.69
N SER A 238 -9.65 9.74 5.48
CA SER A 238 -8.71 9.42 4.38
C SER A 238 -9.48 9.03 3.13
N GLN A 239 -8.86 9.14 1.95
CA GLN A 239 -9.41 8.64 0.67
C GLN A 239 -10.83 9.18 0.39
N MET A 240 -11.02 10.50 0.40
CA MET A 240 -12.30 11.11 0.03
C MET A 240 -12.42 11.12 -1.49
N GLY A 241 -13.11 10.14 -2.07
CA GLY A 241 -13.31 10.02 -3.52
C GLY A 241 -14.31 11.02 -4.12
N ASP A 242 -15.18 11.60 -3.29
CA ASP A 242 -16.19 12.59 -3.70
C ASP A 242 -15.82 14.00 -3.21
N ILE A 243 -15.84 14.98 -4.13
CA ILE A 243 -15.58 16.38 -3.82
C ILE A 243 -16.70 17.06 -3.02
N ALA A 244 -17.95 16.60 -3.15
CA ALA A 244 -19.09 17.29 -2.53
C ALA A 244 -19.04 17.31 -0.98
N PRO A 245 -18.70 16.21 -0.28
CA PRO A 245 -18.47 16.21 1.17
C PRO A 245 -17.37 17.19 1.60
N LEU A 246 -16.27 17.27 0.84
CA LEU A 246 -15.18 18.20 1.11
C LEU A 246 -15.65 19.65 1.02
N LYS A 247 -16.35 20.02 -0.07
CA LYS A 247 -16.94 21.37 -0.24
C LYS A 247 -17.83 21.76 0.93
N LYS A 248 -18.64 20.81 1.43
CA LYS A 248 -19.52 21.03 2.58
C LYS A 248 -18.72 21.29 3.86
N ALA A 249 -17.69 20.49 4.11
CA ALA A 249 -16.80 20.64 5.26
C ALA A 249 -16.02 21.96 5.23
N LEU A 250 -15.46 22.33 4.08
CA LEU A 250 -14.79 23.61 3.87
C LEU A 250 -15.71 24.80 4.16
N ARG A 251 -16.96 24.77 3.67
CA ARG A 251 -17.92 25.85 3.96
C ARG A 251 -18.22 25.99 5.44
N GLU A 252 -18.40 24.87 6.13
CA GLU A 252 -18.67 24.86 7.57
C GLU A 252 -17.46 25.39 8.35
N ALA A 253 -16.27 24.84 8.11
CA ALA A 253 -15.04 25.25 8.76
C ALA A 253 -14.67 26.71 8.48
N GLY A 254 -14.83 27.18 7.24
CA GLY A 254 -14.58 28.58 6.88
C GLY A 254 -15.51 29.56 7.60
N ASN A 255 -16.78 29.19 7.81
CA ASN A 255 -17.67 30.03 8.62
C ASN A 255 -17.29 30.05 10.11
N ILE A 256 -16.82 28.92 10.64
CA ILE A 256 -16.30 28.85 12.02
C ILE A 256 -15.05 29.72 12.17
N TYR A 257 -14.10 29.62 11.23
CA TYR A 257 -12.91 30.48 11.18
C TYR A 257 -13.31 31.96 11.22
N ALA A 258 -14.26 32.34 10.36
CA ALA A 258 -14.70 33.71 10.25
C ALA A 258 -15.39 34.25 11.51
N ASP A 259 -16.22 33.43 12.16
CA ASP A 259 -16.87 33.81 13.41
C ASP A 259 -15.86 34.04 14.54
N LEU A 260 -14.87 33.16 14.67
CA LEU A 260 -13.80 33.28 15.67
C LEU A 260 -12.92 34.51 15.45
N LYS A 261 -12.54 34.80 14.20
CA LYS A 261 -11.76 35.99 13.84
C LYS A 261 -12.54 37.25 14.22
N ASN A 262 -13.82 37.35 13.84
CA ASN A 262 -14.70 38.47 14.19
C ASN A 262 -14.98 38.61 15.70
N ARG A 263 -14.92 37.50 16.46
CA ARG A 263 -14.98 37.51 17.92
C ARG A 263 -13.73 38.11 18.59
N GLY A 264 -12.64 38.30 17.86
CA GLY A 264 -11.39 38.88 18.37
C GLY A 264 -10.26 37.87 18.58
N ALA A 265 -10.29 36.70 17.92
CA ALA A 265 -9.12 35.83 17.81
C ALA A 265 -8.16 36.39 16.74
N GLU A 266 -7.51 37.52 17.00
CA GLU A 266 -6.72 38.24 15.99
C GLU A 266 -5.54 37.43 15.43
N ALA A 267 -4.91 36.58 16.26
CA ALA A 267 -3.80 35.72 15.86
C ALA A 267 -4.21 34.51 15.00
N LEU A 268 -5.51 34.21 14.89
CA LEU A 268 -6.02 33.09 14.10
C LEU A 268 -5.80 33.38 12.61
N ASN A 269 -4.79 32.76 12.00
CA ASN A 269 -4.40 33.04 10.61
C ASN A 269 -4.41 31.81 9.71
N ALA A 270 -4.55 30.61 10.24
CA ALA A 270 -4.48 29.39 9.45
C ALA A 270 -5.74 28.52 9.55
N LEU A 271 -6.08 27.90 8.43
CA LEU A 271 -7.05 26.83 8.31
C LEU A 271 -6.35 25.57 7.81
N ASN A 272 -6.24 24.57 8.68
CA ASN A 272 -5.76 23.24 8.30
C ASN A 272 -6.95 22.35 7.91
N ILE A 273 -6.99 21.98 6.63
CA ILE A 273 -8.04 21.15 6.06
C ILE A 273 -7.80 19.64 6.27
N GLY A 274 -6.70 19.30 6.95
CA GLY A 274 -6.28 17.94 7.22
C GLY A 274 -5.89 17.18 5.94
N GLY A 275 -5.90 15.86 6.04
CA GLY A 275 -5.82 14.97 4.89
C GLY A 275 -7.18 14.73 4.24
N GLY A 276 -7.22 13.81 3.28
CA GLY A 276 -8.46 13.39 2.61
C GLY A 276 -8.38 13.43 1.09
N LEU A 277 -7.40 14.15 0.54
CA LEU A 277 -7.06 14.07 -0.88
C LEU A 277 -6.84 12.61 -1.29
N ALA A 278 -7.68 12.12 -2.20
CA ALA A 278 -7.69 10.74 -2.62
C ALA A 278 -6.62 10.44 -3.67
N VAL A 279 -6.32 9.16 -3.82
CA VAL A 279 -5.47 8.60 -4.88
C VAL A 279 -6.31 7.65 -5.73
N GLU A 280 -6.18 7.71 -7.05
CA GLU A 280 -6.90 6.80 -7.93
C GLU A 280 -6.20 5.44 -7.95
N TYR A 281 -6.77 4.45 -7.27
CA TYR A 281 -6.25 3.08 -7.22
C TYR A 281 -6.81 2.17 -8.31
N SER A 282 -7.88 2.58 -8.99
CA SER A 282 -8.57 1.71 -9.94
C SER A 282 -7.77 1.50 -11.23
N GLN A 283 -7.70 0.24 -11.66
CA GLN A 283 -7.21 -0.12 -12.99
C GLN A 283 -8.30 -0.09 -14.06
N HIS A 284 -9.54 0.19 -13.68
CA HIS A 284 -10.69 0.02 -14.56
C HIS A 284 -11.51 1.31 -14.65
N GLN A 285 -11.72 1.79 -15.87
CA GLN A 285 -12.36 3.09 -16.14
C GLN A 285 -13.76 3.24 -15.55
N HIS A 286 -14.52 2.15 -15.46
CA HIS A 286 -15.89 2.16 -14.91
C HIS A 286 -15.93 2.07 -13.39
N ALA A 287 -14.79 1.85 -12.73
CA ALA A 287 -14.67 1.68 -11.29
C ALA A 287 -13.67 2.68 -10.68
N THR A 288 -13.52 3.87 -11.29
CA THR A 288 -12.71 4.97 -10.75
C THR A 288 -13.18 5.32 -9.34
N GLU A 289 -12.23 5.46 -8.42
CA GLU A 289 -12.52 5.76 -7.02
C GLU A 289 -12.67 7.26 -6.74
N MET A 290 -12.32 8.11 -7.72
CA MET A 290 -12.34 9.57 -7.60
C MET A 290 -13.25 10.25 -8.62
N ASN A 291 -13.94 11.31 -8.21
CA ASN A 291 -14.75 12.16 -9.10
C ASN A 291 -14.22 13.58 -9.32
N TYR A 292 -13.01 13.87 -8.83
CA TYR A 292 -12.38 15.19 -8.95
C TYR A 292 -10.88 15.08 -9.24
N SER A 293 -10.32 16.16 -9.77
CA SER A 293 -8.88 16.31 -9.99
C SER A 293 -8.24 17.13 -8.88
N LEU A 294 -6.92 17.04 -8.74
CA LEU A 294 -6.17 17.94 -7.84
C LEU A 294 -6.41 19.42 -8.16
N LYS A 295 -6.56 19.75 -9.45
CA LYS A 295 -6.88 21.10 -9.93
C LYS A 295 -8.24 21.58 -9.41
N GLU A 296 -9.25 20.72 -9.47
CA GLU A 296 -10.57 21.03 -8.91
C GLU A 296 -10.49 21.18 -7.39
N PHE A 297 -9.81 20.26 -6.71
CA PHE A 297 -9.60 20.31 -5.26
C PHE A 297 -8.96 21.63 -4.81
N SER A 298 -7.84 22.04 -5.42
CA SER A 298 -7.17 23.29 -5.05
C SER A 298 -8.04 24.51 -5.36
N ASN A 299 -8.73 24.51 -6.50
CA ASN A 299 -9.66 25.58 -6.86
C ASN A 299 -10.79 25.71 -5.83
N ASP A 300 -11.40 24.61 -5.43
CA ASP A 300 -12.53 24.61 -4.50
C ASP A 300 -12.14 25.10 -3.12
N VAL A 301 -10.97 24.70 -2.62
CA VAL A 301 -10.43 25.17 -1.34
C VAL A 301 -10.22 26.67 -1.37
N ILE A 302 -9.45 27.17 -2.34
CA ILE A 302 -9.09 28.59 -2.43
C ILE A 302 -10.33 29.47 -2.70
N PHE A 303 -11.17 29.08 -3.66
CA PHE A 303 -12.36 29.84 -4.01
C PHE A 303 -13.35 29.94 -2.84
N LEU A 304 -13.62 28.83 -2.14
CA LEU A 304 -14.55 28.86 -1.01
C LEU A 304 -14.03 29.72 0.14
N MET A 305 -12.73 29.64 0.46
CA MET A 305 -12.16 30.46 1.53
C MET A 305 -12.18 31.94 1.16
N LYS A 306 -11.86 32.27 -0.10
CA LYS A 306 -11.95 33.64 -0.60
C LYS A 306 -13.36 34.22 -0.45
N GLU A 307 -14.37 33.51 -0.94
CA GLU A 307 -15.75 33.99 -0.92
C GLU A 307 -16.27 34.14 0.51
N ILE A 308 -15.91 33.21 1.41
CA ILE A 308 -16.27 33.31 2.83
C ILE A 308 -15.58 34.52 3.46
N SER A 309 -14.26 34.67 3.31
CA SER A 309 -13.51 35.79 3.89
C SER A 309 -14.04 37.14 3.41
N LYS A 310 -14.29 37.28 2.10
CA LYS A 310 -14.88 38.48 1.50
C LYS A 310 -16.28 38.75 2.05
N SER A 311 -17.14 37.74 2.14
CA SER A 311 -18.52 37.92 2.64
C SER A 311 -18.58 38.30 4.13
N LYS A 312 -17.59 37.86 4.91
CA LYS A 312 -17.52 38.08 6.36
C LYS A 312 -16.63 39.27 6.75
N GLY A 313 -15.96 39.91 5.79
CA GLY A 313 -15.11 41.07 6.01
C GLY A 313 -13.85 40.77 6.82
N ILE A 314 -13.27 39.57 6.65
CA ILE A 314 -12.06 39.12 7.34
C ILE A 314 -10.91 38.91 6.35
N GLU A 315 -9.70 38.78 6.89
CA GLU A 315 -8.53 38.34 6.12
C GLU A 315 -8.69 36.89 5.64
N GLU A 316 -8.03 36.59 4.51
CA GLU A 316 -8.00 35.27 3.91
C GLU A 316 -6.97 34.39 4.66
N PRO A 317 -7.36 33.24 5.22
CA PRO A 317 -6.45 32.40 6.01
C PRO A 317 -5.33 31.77 5.16
N ASP A 318 -4.19 31.53 5.78
CA ASP A 318 -3.21 30.56 5.29
C ASP A 318 -3.86 29.16 5.26
N ILE A 319 -3.65 28.44 4.16
CA ILE A 319 -4.21 27.10 3.95
C ILE A 319 -3.16 26.04 4.25
N PHE A 320 -3.51 25.12 5.15
CA PHE A 320 -2.71 23.97 5.51
C PHE A 320 -3.36 22.67 5.04
N THR A 321 -2.58 21.73 4.48
CA THR A 321 -3.05 20.38 4.17
C THR A 321 -2.11 19.29 4.68
N GLU A 322 -2.69 18.17 5.09
CA GLU A 322 -2.01 16.96 5.57
C GLU A 322 -2.22 15.79 4.58
N SER A 323 -2.02 16.04 3.29
CA SER A 323 -2.31 15.09 2.20
C SER A 323 -1.29 13.95 2.07
N GLY A 324 -1.04 13.20 3.15
CA GLY A 324 0.03 12.20 3.21
C GLY A 324 -0.14 11.02 2.23
N ARG A 325 -1.36 10.47 2.08
CA ARG A 325 -1.64 9.37 1.13
C ARG A 325 -1.25 9.77 -0.30
N PHE A 326 -1.68 10.96 -0.74
CA PHE A 326 -1.36 11.49 -2.06
C PHE A 326 0.14 11.59 -2.32
N ILE A 327 0.91 12.08 -1.34
CA ILE A 327 2.38 12.21 -1.45
C ILE A 327 3.08 10.83 -1.46
N ALA A 328 2.64 9.90 -0.61
CA ALA A 328 3.35 8.65 -0.39
C ALA A 328 2.95 7.53 -1.35
N SER A 329 1.71 7.43 -1.83
CA SER A 329 1.24 6.21 -2.52
C SER A 329 2.12 5.79 -3.70
N SER A 330 2.40 6.70 -4.64
CA SER A 330 3.07 6.37 -5.90
C SER A 330 4.57 6.08 -5.79
N HIS A 331 5.21 6.42 -4.66
CA HIS A 331 6.67 6.35 -4.56
C HIS A 331 7.23 4.93 -4.42
N ALA A 332 6.39 3.95 -4.07
CA ALA A 332 6.81 2.58 -3.82
C ALA A 332 6.10 1.59 -4.74
N VAL A 333 6.86 0.58 -5.19
CA VAL A 333 6.37 -0.53 -6.00
C VAL A 333 6.90 -1.83 -5.39
N LEU A 334 5.99 -2.74 -5.03
CA LEU A 334 6.34 -4.09 -4.61
C LEU A 334 6.45 -4.97 -5.85
N ILE A 335 7.60 -5.63 -6.04
CA ILE A 335 7.83 -6.57 -7.14
C ILE A 335 8.04 -7.95 -6.54
N ALA A 336 7.27 -8.94 -7.00
CA ALA A 336 7.37 -10.30 -6.51
C ALA A 336 7.38 -11.32 -7.65
N PRO A 337 8.26 -12.34 -7.62
CA PRO A 337 8.28 -13.39 -8.63
C PRO A 337 7.10 -14.36 -8.45
N VAL A 338 6.58 -14.85 -9.58
CA VAL A 338 5.65 -15.98 -9.63
C VAL A 338 6.46 -17.27 -9.52
N LEU A 339 6.07 -18.14 -8.58
CA LEU A 339 6.73 -19.40 -8.28
C LEU A 339 6.10 -20.57 -9.04
N GLU A 340 4.78 -20.58 -9.15
CA GLU A 340 4.01 -21.71 -9.66
C GLU A 340 2.63 -21.27 -10.18
N LEU A 341 2.09 -22.03 -11.13
CA LEU A 341 0.73 -21.86 -11.66
C LEU A 341 -0.07 -23.13 -11.41
N PHE A 342 -1.12 -23.07 -10.58
CA PHE A 342 -1.91 -24.25 -10.19
C PHE A 342 -2.99 -24.66 -11.21
N SER A 343 -2.88 -24.26 -12.48
CA SER A 343 -3.78 -24.71 -13.56
C SER A 343 -3.13 -25.69 -14.56
N GLN A 344 -1.81 -25.88 -14.44
CA GLN A 344 -1.01 -26.78 -15.27
C GLN A 344 -1.20 -28.27 -14.92
N GLU A 345 -2.00 -28.61 -13.92
CA GLU A 345 -2.21 -30.01 -13.54
C GLU A 345 -3.14 -30.76 -14.54
N TYR A 346 -4.01 -30.03 -15.26
CA TYR A 346 -5.05 -30.59 -16.12
C TYR A 346 -4.64 -30.63 -17.61
N HIS A 347 -3.70 -31.52 -17.95
CA HIS A 347 -3.29 -31.80 -19.34
C HIS A 347 -3.68 -33.21 -19.79
N GLU A 348 -3.83 -33.40 -21.11
CA GLU A 348 -4.06 -34.74 -21.71
C GLU A 348 -3.01 -35.76 -21.26
N LYS A 349 -1.75 -35.32 -21.10
CA LYS A 349 -0.65 -36.19 -20.64
C LYS A 349 -0.82 -36.69 -19.20
N SER A 350 -1.65 -36.03 -18.40
CA SER A 350 -1.93 -36.41 -17.01
C SER A 350 -2.99 -37.51 -16.91
N LEU A 351 -3.72 -37.81 -18.00
CA LEU A 351 -4.75 -38.84 -18.01
C LEU A 351 -4.16 -40.24 -17.79
N ARG A 352 -4.79 -40.99 -16.89
CA ARG A 352 -4.45 -42.37 -16.54
C ARG A 352 -5.61 -43.29 -16.90
N LEU A 353 -5.90 -43.39 -18.19
CA LEU A 353 -7.00 -44.23 -18.68
C LEU A 353 -6.64 -45.71 -18.51
N LYS A 354 -7.53 -46.46 -17.87
CA LYS A 354 -7.42 -47.90 -17.67
C LYS A 354 -7.91 -48.64 -18.92
N GLU A 355 -7.59 -49.93 -19.01
CA GLU A 355 -8.17 -50.80 -20.05
C GLU A 355 -9.71 -50.85 -19.98
N LYS A 356 -10.27 -50.71 -18.77
CA LYS A 356 -11.71 -50.63 -18.53
C LYS A 356 -12.01 -49.54 -17.50
N ASN A 357 -12.35 -48.34 -18.00
CA ASN A 357 -12.82 -47.24 -17.18
C ASN A 357 -14.30 -47.42 -16.79
N PRO A 358 -14.77 -46.80 -15.70
CA PRO A 358 -16.19 -46.62 -15.46
C PRO A 358 -16.90 -45.98 -16.67
N PRO A 359 -18.16 -46.36 -16.99
CA PRO A 359 -18.86 -45.87 -18.17
C PRO A 359 -18.87 -44.34 -18.30
N LEU A 360 -19.12 -43.62 -17.20
CA LEU A 360 -19.15 -42.16 -17.20
C LEU A 360 -17.78 -41.52 -17.53
N ILE A 361 -16.66 -42.15 -17.20
CA ILE A 361 -15.33 -41.65 -17.58
C ILE A 361 -15.07 -41.90 -19.06
N GLN A 362 -15.52 -43.05 -19.59
CA GLN A 362 -15.44 -43.32 -21.02
C GLN A 362 -16.30 -42.32 -21.80
N GLU A 363 -17.51 -42.03 -21.33
CA GLU A 363 -18.40 -41.00 -21.88
C GLU A 363 -17.73 -39.62 -21.87
N LEU A 364 -17.12 -39.20 -20.75
CA LEU A 364 -16.33 -37.95 -20.69
C LEU A 364 -15.19 -37.91 -21.71
N TYR A 365 -14.48 -39.03 -21.91
CA TYR A 365 -13.41 -39.11 -22.90
C TYR A 365 -13.95 -38.97 -24.34
N ASP A 366 -15.07 -39.63 -24.62
CA ASP A 366 -15.73 -39.59 -25.91
C ASP A 366 -16.29 -38.19 -26.22
N LEU A 367 -16.92 -37.54 -25.24
CA LEU A 367 -17.36 -36.14 -25.31
C LEU A 367 -16.19 -35.22 -25.67
N TRP A 368 -15.06 -35.35 -24.95
CA TRP A 368 -13.88 -34.52 -25.19
C TRP A 368 -13.30 -34.68 -26.60
N LYS A 369 -13.22 -35.92 -27.11
CA LYS A 369 -12.73 -36.21 -28.47
C LYS A 369 -13.70 -35.69 -29.55
N ALA A 370 -15.01 -35.86 -29.37
CA ALA A 370 -16.04 -35.47 -30.33
C ALA A 370 -16.44 -33.98 -30.27
N LEU A 371 -15.92 -33.23 -29.30
CA LEU A 371 -16.22 -31.81 -29.09
C LEU A 371 -15.87 -30.93 -30.31
N ASN A 372 -16.88 -30.21 -30.80
CA ASN A 372 -16.81 -29.28 -31.92
C ASN A 372 -17.78 -28.08 -31.70
N ARG A 373 -17.79 -27.09 -32.61
CA ARG A 373 -18.60 -25.86 -32.40
C ARG A 373 -20.11 -26.11 -32.24
N THR A 374 -20.66 -27.13 -32.90
CA THR A 374 -22.12 -27.36 -32.89
C THR A 374 -22.62 -28.01 -31.62
N ASN A 375 -21.82 -28.89 -31.00
CA ASN A 375 -22.17 -29.61 -29.78
C ASN A 375 -21.44 -29.08 -28.52
N ALA A 376 -20.63 -28.02 -28.64
CA ALA A 376 -19.78 -27.55 -27.55
C ALA A 376 -20.55 -27.15 -26.28
N ARG A 377 -21.74 -26.57 -26.41
CA ARG A 377 -22.57 -26.17 -25.26
C ARG A 377 -23.23 -27.39 -24.59
N GLU A 378 -23.77 -28.31 -25.39
CA GLU A 378 -24.38 -29.55 -24.92
C GLU A 378 -23.36 -30.41 -24.16
N TYR A 379 -22.21 -30.70 -24.79
CA TYR A 379 -21.17 -31.53 -24.18
C TYR A 379 -20.53 -30.88 -22.95
N LEU A 380 -20.55 -29.54 -22.87
CA LEU A 380 -20.13 -28.82 -21.68
C LEU A 380 -21.09 -29.10 -20.52
N HIS A 381 -22.40 -29.04 -20.75
CA HIS A 381 -23.41 -29.39 -19.73
C HIS A 381 -23.28 -30.85 -19.31
N ASP A 382 -23.23 -31.77 -20.27
CA ASP A 382 -23.09 -33.20 -20.00
C ASP A 382 -21.83 -33.50 -19.18
N SER A 383 -20.72 -32.83 -19.49
CA SER A 383 -19.46 -33.01 -18.75
C SER A 383 -19.55 -32.56 -17.29
N LEU A 384 -20.28 -31.48 -17.00
CA LEU A 384 -20.46 -30.98 -15.64
C LEU A 384 -21.38 -31.91 -14.84
N ASP A 385 -22.45 -32.42 -15.44
CA ASP A 385 -23.35 -33.38 -14.81
C ASP A 385 -22.66 -34.72 -14.53
N HIS A 386 -21.82 -35.19 -15.46
CA HIS A 386 -20.97 -36.36 -15.26
C HIS A 386 -19.94 -36.13 -14.15
N MET A 387 -19.38 -34.92 -14.03
CA MET A 387 -18.47 -34.58 -12.93
C MET A 387 -19.16 -34.75 -11.58
N GLU A 388 -20.35 -34.18 -11.39
CA GLU A 388 -21.10 -34.29 -10.14
C GLU A 388 -21.45 -35.76 -9.81
N SER A 389 -21.83 -36.53 -10.82
CA SER A 389 -22.12 -37.96 -10.68
C SER A 389 -20.87 -38.75 -10.26
N LEU A 390 -19.73 -38.52 -10.91
CA LEU A 390 -18.48 -39.20 -10.62
C LEU A 390 -17.90 -38.80 -9.25
N LEU A 391 -18.00 -37.53 -8.85
CA LEU A 391 -17.63 -37.08 -7.51
C LEU A 391 -18.52 -37.74 -6.44
N THR A 392 -19.83 -37.84 -6.68
CA THR A 392 -20.74 -38.57 -5.79
C THR A 392 -20.38 -40.05 -5.67
N LEU A 393 -20.04 -40.70 -6.80
CA LEU A 393 -19.59 -42.08 -6.80
C LEU A 393 -18.26 -42.27 -6.05
N PHE A 394 -17.35 -41.30 -6.13
CA PHE A 394 -16.10 -41.31 -5.37
C PHE A 394 -16.37 -41.21 -3.86
N ASP A 395 -17.24 -40.28 -3.44
CA ASP A 395 -17.60 -40.09 -2.03
C ASP A 395 -18.27 -41.34 -1.43
N LEU A 396 -18.98 -42.11 -2.25
CA LEU A 396 -19.61 -43.38 -1.88
C LEU A 396 -18.66 -44.59 -2.01
N GLY A 397 -17.43 -44.40 -2.49
CA GLY A 397 -16.42 -45.45 -2.64
C GLY A 397 -16.61 -46.39 -3.84
N TYR A 398 -17.36 -45.98 -4.87
CA TYR A 398 -17.61 -46.79 -6.07
C TYR A 398 -16.54 -46.64 -7.16
N ILE A 399 -15.78 -45.56 -7.15
CA ILE A 399 -14.66 -45.31 -8.07
C ILE A 399 -13.41 -44.96 -7.28
N ASP A 400 -12.24 -45.14 -7.88
CA ASP A 400 -10.96 -44.86 -7.21
C ASP A 400 -10.42 -43.45 -7.51
N LEU A 401 -9.25 -43.15 -6.96
CA LEU A 401 -8.61 -41.85 -7.11
C LEU A 401 -8.15 -41.57 -8.55
N GLU A 402 -7.78 -42.60 -9.32
CA GLU A 402 -7.41 -42.42 -10.73
C GLU A 402 -8.64 -42.04 -11.55
N ASP A 403 -9.78 -42.66 -11.25
CA ASP A 403 -11.06 -42.34 -11.88
C ASP A 403 -11.51 -40.90 -11.57
N ARG A 404 -11.41 -40.48 -10.30
CA ARG A 404 -11.65 -39.09 -9.90
C ARG A 404 -10.70 -38.11 -10.60
N SER A 405 -9.40 -38.43 -10.65
CA SER A 405 -8.41 -37.59 -11.33
C SER A 405 -8.71 -37.46 -12.83
N ASN A 406 -9.02 -38.56 -13.53
CA ASN A 406 -9.41 -38.54 -14.93
C ASN A 406 -10.68 -37.69 -15.16
N THR A 407 -11.63 -37.75 -14.23
CA THR A 407 -12.86 -36.92 -14.26
C THR A 407 -12.50 -35.43 -14.26
N GLU A 408 -11.72 -34.99 -13.25
CA GLU A 408 -11.33 -33.59 -13.09
C GLU A 408 -10.53 -33.09 -14.31
N ILE A 409 -9.59 -33.90 -14.83
CA ILE A 409 -8.80 -33.58 -16.03
C ILE A 409 -9.70 -33.46 -17.27
N LEU A 410 -10.54 -34.46 -17.56
CA LEU A 410 -11.38 -34.48 -18.76
C LEU A 410 -12.37 -33.33 -18.79
N VAL A 411 -13.03 -33.06 -17.67
CA VAL A 411 -13.99 -31.95 -17.56
C VAL A 411 -13.26 -30.61 -17.77
N ASN A 412 -12.09 -30.40 -17.15
CA ASN A 412 -11.31 -29.18 -17.36
C ASN A 412 -10.91 -29.01 -18.84
N LEU A 413 -10.46 -30.07 -19.50
CA LEU A 413 -10.12 -30.07 -20.92
C LEU A 413 -11.32 -29.77 -21.82
N ILE A 414 -12.50 -30.33 -21.51
CA ILE A 414 -13.76 -30.04 -22.21
C ILE A 414 -14.11 -28.57 -22.04
N VAL A 415 -14.12 -28.04 -20.82
CA VAL A 415 -14.49 -26.65 -20.54
C VAL A 415 -13.52 -25.69 -21.26
N LYS A 416 -12.21 -25.90 -21.17
CA LYS A 416 -11.20 -25.10 -21.91
C LYS A 416 -11.45 -25.11 -23.42
N LYS A 417 -11.68 -26.28 -24.01
CA LYS A 417 -11.92 -26.42 -25.47
C LYS A 417 -13.28 -25.84 -25.88
N SER A 418 -14.32 -25.99 -25.06
CA SER A 418 -15.65 -25.41 -25.30
C SER A 418 -15.64 -23.88 -25.28
N ILE A 419 -14.89 -23.26 -24.36
CA ILE A 419 -14.73 -21.79 -24.32
C ILE A 419 -14.15 -21.26 -25.63
N VAL A 420 -13.09 -21.91 -26.12
CA VAL A 420 -12.43 -21.54 -27.40
C VAL A 420 -13.38 -21.73 -28.59
N LEU A 421 -14.20 -22.79 -28.58
CA LEU A 421 -15.10 -23.11 -29.67
C LEU A 421 -16.34 -22.21 -29.73
N LEU A 422 -16.95 -21.92 -28.58
CA LEU A 422 -18.21 -21.16 -28.50
C LEU A 422 -17.99 -19.67 -28.72
N ASN A 423 -17.03 -19.06 -28.01
CA ASN A 423 -16.63 -17.65 -28.13
C ASN A 423 -17.79 -16.63 -28.34
N ASP A 424 -18.98 -16.91 -27.77
CA ASP A 424 -20.21 -16.13 -27.99
C ASP A 424 -20.49 -15.12 -26.86
N GLY A 425 -19.66 -15.13 -25.81
CA GLY A 425 -19.68 -14.16 -24.72
C GLY A 425 -20.94 -14.21 -23.86
N THR A 426 -21.72 -15.30 -23.89
CA THR A 426 -22.90 -15.48 -23.04
C THR A 426 -22.55 -15.50 -21.56
N ASP A 427 -23.49 -15.09 -20.70
CA ASP A 427 -23.27 -15.04 -19.24
C ASP A 427 -22.97 -16.41 -18.63
N GLU A 428 -23.47 -17.48 -19.24
CA GLU A 428 -23.16 -18.86 -18.89
C GLU A 428 -21.68 -19.20 -19.14
N LEU A 429 -21.17 -18.89 -20.33
CA LEU A 429 -19.76 -19.10 -20.66
C LEU A 429 -18.83 -18.26 -19.81
N LYS A 430 -19.22 -17.02 -19.50
CA LYS A 430 -18.50 -16.18 -18.54
C LYS A 430 -18.48 -16.80 -17.14
N LYS A 431 -19.59 -17.40 -16.69
CA LYS A 431 -19.64 -18.16 -15.42
C LYS A 431 -18.73 -19.38 -15.39
N LEU A 432 -18.53 -20.02 -16.53
CA LEU A 432 -17.64 -21.17 -16.63
C LEU A 432 -16.17 -20.75 -16.79
N GLN A 433 -15.89 -19.64 -17.46
CA GLN A 433 -14.56 -19.00 -17.47
C GLN A 433 -14.11 -18.63 -16.07
N ASP A 434 -14.99 -18.10 -15.22
CA ASP A 434 -14.70 -17.87 -13.81
C ASP A 434 -14.37 -19.13 -13.02
N ARG A 435 -14.79 -20.32 -13.46
CA ARG A 435 -14.39 -21.57 -12.80
C ARG A 435 -13.00 -22.03 -13.25
N ILE A 436 -12.54 -21.59 -14.42
CA ILE A 436 -11.17 -21.83 -14.93
C ILE A 436 -10.34 -20.57 -14.66
N GLN A 437 -10.24 -20.22 -13.39
CA GLN A 437 -9.24 -19.25 -12.94
C GLN A 437 -7.89 -19.96 -12.88
N GLU A 438 -6.87 -19.28 -13.37
CA GLU A 438 -5.51 -19.70 -13.11
C GLU A 438 -4.99 -19.02 -11.86
N ARG A 439 -4.45 -19.83 -10.96
CA ARG A 439 -3.91 -19.38 -9.68
C ARG A 439 -2.41 -19.22 -9.82
N TYR A 440 -1.94 -17.99 -9.65
CA TYR A 440 -0.53 -17.62 -9.70
C TYR A 440 -0.02 -17.55 -8.27
N LEU A 441 0.86 -18.48 -7.88
CA LEU A 441 1.54 -18.43 -6.59
C LEU A 441 2.66 -17.41 -6.67
N VAL A 442 2.52 -16.31 -5.94
CA VAL A 442 3.46 -15.18 -5.97
C VAL A 442 4.23 -15.14 -4.65
N ASN A 443 5.54 -15.01 -4.75
CA ASN A 443 6.44 -15.00 -3.59
C ASN A 443 6.39 -13.69 -2.81
N PHE A 444 5.31 -13.47 -2.07
CA PHE A 444 5.12 -12.36 -1.16
C PHE A 444 4.10 -12.73 -0.08
N SER A 445 3.86 -11.84 0.89
CA SER A 445 2.77 -11.95 1.85
C SER A 445 1.85 -10.74 1.72
N ALA A 446 0.57 -10.98 1.43
CA ALA A 446 -0.44 -9.93 1.34
C ALA A 446 -0.68 -9.27 2.70
N PHE A 447 -0.59 -10.02 3.79
CA PHE A 447 -0.69 -9.47 5.16
C PHE A 447 0.46 -8.54 5.51
N GLN A 448 1.66 -8.83 5.00
CA GLN A 448 2.86 -8.02 5.26
C GLN A 448 2.95 -6.80 4.34
N SER A 449 2.69 -6.97 3.04
CA SER A 449 2.93 -5.90 2.06
C SER A 449 1.66 -5.22 1.55
N LEU A 450 0.48 -5.81 1.76
CA LEU A 450 -0.81 -5.26 1.33
C LEU A 450 -1.90 -5.33 2.44
N PRO A 451 -1.63 -4.90 3.69
CA PRO A 451 -2.59 -5.06 4.79
C PRO A 451 -3.94 -4.35 4.55
N ASP A 452 -3.97 -3.20 3.87
CA ASP A 452 -5.23 -2.52 3.50
C ASP A 452 -6.10 -3.36 2.54
N PHE A 453 -5.50 -4.24 1.72
CA PHE A 453 -6.25 -5.17 0.88
C PHE A 453 -7.05 -6.15 1.75
N TRP A 454 -6.40 -6.76 2.75
CA TRP A 454 -7.06 -7.67 3.67
C TRP A 454 -8.08 -6.95 4.57
N GLY A 455 -7.65 -5.88 5.24
CA GLY A 455 -8.44 -5.22 6.29
C GLY A 455 -9.56 -4.32 5.79
N LEU A 456 -9.39 -3.70 4.61
CA LEU A 456 -10.32 -2.68 4.10
C LEU A 456 -10.84 -2.98 2.70
N LYS A 457 -10.44 -4.11 2.10
CA LYS A 457 -10.73 -4.46 0.70
C LYS A 457 -10.22 -3.40 -0.28
N GLN A 458 -9.12 -2.71 0.07
CA GLN A 458 -8.45 -1.76 -0.82
C GLN A 458 -7.89 -2.49 -2.03
N HIS A 459 -8.15 -1.95 -3.22
CA HIS A 459 -7.55 -2.45 -4.44
C HIS A 459 -6.22 -1.75 -4.72
N PHE A 460 -5.27 -2.49 -5.30
CA PHE A 460 -3.97 -1.97 -5.74
C PHE A 460 -3.78 -2.33 -7.21
N PRO A 461 -3.22 -1.44 -8.04
CA PRO A 461 -2.90 -1.81 -9.40
C PRO A 461 -1.87 -2.93 -9.46
N VAL A 462 -2.21 -4.01 -10.17
CA VAL A 462 -1.32 -5.15 -10.40
C VAL A 462 -1.10 -5.38 -11.89
N LEU A 463 0.15 -5.55 -12.30
CA LEU A 463 0.49 -5.98 -13.65
C LEU A 463 1.85 -6.70 -13.72
N PRO A 464 2.09 -7.51 -14.75
CA PRO A 464 3.42 -8.02 -15.08
C PRO A 464 4.40 -6.89 -15.36
N ILE A 465 5.68 -7.10 -15.06
CA ILE A 465 6.72 -6.10 -15.38
C ILE A 465 7.26 -6.24 -16.82
N ASP A 466 6.96 -7.34 -17.49
CA ASP A 466 7.37 -7.68 -18.85
C ASP A 466 6.23 -8.38 -19.64
N LYS A 467 6.51 -8.75 -20.90
CA LYS A 467 5.56 -9.38 -21.84
C LYS A 467 4.31 -8.55 -22.14
N LEU A 468 4.34 -7.24 -21.91
CA LEU A 468 3.20 -6.34 -22.09
C LEU A 468 2.87 -6.05 -23.56
N ASP A 469 3.69 -6.52 -24.49
CA ASP A 469 3.43 -6.58 -25.94
C ASP A 469 2.54 -7.78 -26.33
N ILE A 470 2.44 -8.78 -25.46
CA ILE A 470 1.59 -9.96 -25.62
C ILE A 470 0.26 -9.69 -24.92
N LYS A 471 -0.85 -10.13 -25.54
CA LYS A 471 -2.17 -10.02 -24.91
C LYS A 471 -2.31 -11.10 -23.83
N PRO A 472 -2.57 -10.75 -22.55
CA PRO A 472 -2.85 -11.74 -21.52
C PRO A 472 -4.20 -12.43 -21.78
N THR A 473 -4.27 -13.73 -21.51
CA THR A 473 -5.44 -14.56 -21.82
C THR A 473 -6.07 -15.22 -20.62
N ASN A 474 -5.35 -15.34 -19.50
CA ASN A 474 -5.75 -16.21 -18.40
C ASN A 474 -6.40 -15.36 -17.30
N PRO A 475 -7.68 -15.61 -16.95
CA PRO A 475 -8.29 -14.99 -15.77
C PRO A 475 -7.46 -15.39 -14.55
N ALA A 476 -6.88 -14.39 -13.89
CA ALA A 476 -5.87 -14.62 -12.89
C ALA A 476 -6.40 -14.38 -11.49
N THR A 477 -6.12 -15.33 -10.62
CA THR A 477 -6.24 -15.20 -9.18
C THR A 477 -4.84 -15.29 -8.59
N ILE A 478 -4.46 -14.30 -7.78
CA ILE A 478 -3.11 -14.23 -7.21
C ILE A 478 -3.17 -14.83 -5.81
N TRP A 479 -2.34 -15.84 -5.57
CA TRP A 479 -2.12 -16.43 -4.26
C TRP A 479 -0.79 -15.94 -3.71
N ASP A 480 -0.78 -15.48 -2.48
CA ASP A 480 0.46 -15.28 -1.74
C ASP A 480 1.00 -16.64 -1.23
N ILE A 481 2.16 -16.65 -0.58
CA ILE A 481 2.78 -17.90 -0.07
C ILE A 481 2.35 -18.27 1.36
N THR A 482 1.38 -17.58 1.93
CA THR A 482 0.90 -17.88 3.28
C THR A 482 0.05 -19.14 3.29
N CYS A 483 -0.11 -19.73 4.48
CA CYS A 483 -1.01 -20.88 4.64
C CYS A 483 -2.47 -20.48 4.83
N ASP A 484 -2.77 -19.17 4.81
CA ASP A 484 -4.10 -18.62 5.04
C ASP A 484 -4.82 -18.37 3.71
N SER A 485 -6.06 -18.84 3.61
CA SER A 485 -6.88 -18.65 2.41
C SER A 485 -7.22 -17.19 2.14
N ASP A 486 -7.15 -16.31 3.14
CA ASP A 486 -7.36 -14.87 2.96
C ASP A 486 -6.18 -14.19 2.23
N GLY A 487 -5.04 -14.88 2.06
CA GLY A 487 -3.87 -14.47 1.28
C GLY A 487 -4.08 -14.53 -0.24
N GLU A 488 -5.29 -14.21 -0.72
CA GLU A 488 -5.72 -14.37 -2.10
C GLU A 488 -6.32 -13.07 -2.67
N ILE A 489 -5.82 -12.62 -3.82
CA ILE A 489 -6.48 -11.60 -4.65
C ILE A 489 -7.32 -12.33 -5.69
N GLU A 490 -8.58 -12.58 -5.33
CA GLU A 490 -9.56 -13.27 -6.16
C GLU A 490 -9.81 -12.55 -7.49
N PHE A 491 -9.95 -13.33 -8.56
CA PHE A 491 -10.48 -12.82 -9.83
C PHE A 491 -11.92 -12.31 -9.65
N LYS A 492 -12.17 -11.08 -10.09
CA LYS A 492 -13.49 -10.45 -10.08
C LYS A 492 -13.92 -10.07 -11.50
N ARG A 493 -15.14 -10.41 -11.92
CA ARG A 493 -15.62 -10.08 -13.28
C ARG A 493 -15.75 -8.59 -13.54
N ASP A 494 -16.14 -7.84 -12.52
CA ASP A 494 -16.27 -6.39 -12.56
C ASP A 494 -14.91 -5.69 -12.54
N LEU A 495 -13.87 -6.34 -12.02
CA LEU A 495 -12.50 -5.85 -11.95
C LEU A 495 -11.52 -6.93 -12.45
N PRO A 496 -11.58 -7.30 -13.75
CA PRO A 496 -10.93 -8.51 -14.21
C PRO A 496 -9.42 -8.33 -14.38
N LEU A 497 -8.65 -9.18 -13.71
CA LEU A 497 -7.21 -9.30 -13.92
C LEU A 497 -6.92 -10.47 -14.87
N TYR A 498 -6.22 -10.18 -15.96
CA TYR A 498 -5.72 -11.20 -16.88
C TYR A 498 -4.19 -11.22 -16.86
N LEU A 499 -3.60 -12.41 -16.81
CA LEU A 499 -2.15 -12.63 -16.90
C LEU A 499 -1.80 -13.55 -18.08
N HIS A 500 -0.51 -13.64 -18.38
CA HIS A 500 0.02 -14.45 -19.47
C HIS A 500 0.12 -15.92 -19.06
N ASP A 501 -0.18 -16.81 -20.01
CA ASP A 501 0.17 -18.23 -19.89
C ASP A 501 1.71 -18.36 -19.97
N ILE A 502 2.32 -18.83 -18.89
CA ILE A 502 3.78 -18.88 -18.73
C ILE A 502 4.23 -20.25 -18.22
N ASP A 503 5.49 -20.58 -18.47
CA ASP A 503 6.15 -21.74 -17.92
C ASP A 503 7.27 -21.30 -16.97
N VAL A 504 6.95 -21.23 -15.68
CA VAL A 504 7.89 -20.82 -14.61
C VAL A 504 9.12 -21.75 -14.50
N THR A 505 9.10 -22.93 -15.13
CA THR A 505 10.28 -23.82 -15.19
C THR A 505 11.28 -23.40 -16.28
N LYS A 506 10.86 -22.54 -17.22
CA LYS A 506 11.66 -22.07 -18.34
C LYS A 506 12.01 -20.59 -18.24
N GLU A 507 11.16 -19.79 -17.62
CA GLU A 507 11.32 -18.35 -17.53
C GLU A 507 10.89 -17.80 -16.17
N GLU A 508 11.51 -16.69 -15.75
CA GLU A 508 11.04 -15.94 -14.60
C GLU A 508 9.89 -15.02 -15.03
N TYR A 509 8.93 -14.84 -14.15
CA TYR A 509 7.82 -13.91 -14.36
C TYR A 509 7.55 -13.17 -13.07
N PHE A 510 7.41 -11.85 -13.16
CA PHE A 510 7.27 -10.99 -11.98
C PHE A 510 5.99 -10.17 -12.09
N LEU A 511 5.32 -10.03 -10.96
CA LEU A 511 4.20 -9.11 -10.80
C LEU A 511 4.65 -7.92 -9.98
N ALA A 512 4.18 -6.74 -10.38
CA ALA A 512 4.36 -5.50 -9.64
C ALA A 512 3.02 -5.01 -9.10
N PHE A 513 3.02 -4.64 -7.82
CA PHE A 513 1.92 -4.01 -7.10
C PHE A 513 2.29 -2.54 -6.88
N PHE A 514 1.48 -1.65 -7.43
CA PHE A 514 1.74 -0.21 -7.42
C PHE A 514 0.90 0.49 -6.35
N LEU A 515 1.26 1.75 -6.09
CA LEU A 515 0.57 2.62 -5.13
C LEU A 515 0.63 2.10 -3.68
N THR A 516 1.65 1.31 -3.35
CA THR A 516 1.82 0.66 -2.05
C THR A 516 2.57 1.52 -1.02
N GLY A 517 2.99 2.73 -1.37
CA GLY A 517 3.86 3.54 -0.51
C GLY A 517 3.19 4.22 0.70
N ALA A 518 1.86 4.18 0.79
CA ALA A 518 1.09 4.77 1.87
C ALA A 518 0.42 3.69 2.72
N TYR A 519 0.59 3.75 4.04
CA TYR A 519 0.05 2.84 5.07
C TYR A 519 0.54 1.39 5.06
N GLN A 520 0.88 0.83 3.90
CA GLN A 520 1.11 -0.61 3.75
C GLN A 520 2.23 -1.15 4.65
N GLU A 521 3.35 -0.45 4.70
CA GLU A 521 4.51 -0.87 5.49
C GLU A 521 4.25 -0.71 6.99
N VAL A 522 3.54 0.36 7.37
CA VAL A 522 3.23 0.72 8.76
C VAL A 522 2.24 -0.27 9.38
N LEU A 523 1.32 -0.77 8.56
CA LEU A 523 0.29 -1.74 8.95
C LEU A 523 0.69 -3.18 8.67
N GLY A 524 1.88 -3.41 8.08
CA GLY A 524 2.33 -4.72 7.64
C GLY A 524 2.40 -5.71 8.80
N MET A 525 1.67 -6.81 8.67
CA MET A 525 1.60 -7.86 9.67
C MET A 525 2.55 -9.01 9.31
N LYS A 526 3.36 -9.45 10.28
CA LYS A 526 4.30 -10.58 10.14
C LYS A 526 3.59 -11.96 10.18
N HIS A 527 2.51 -12.14 9.41
CA HIS A 527 1.77 -13.41 9.34
C HIS A 527 2.69 -14.52 8.81
N ASN A 528 2.60 -15.72 9.39
CA ASN A 528 3.55 -16.83 9.17
C ASN A 528 5.04 -16.47 9.33
N LEU A 529 5.37 -15.41 10.08
CA LEU A 529 6.76 -14.94 10.25
C LEU A 529 7.42 -14.43 8.94
N PHE A 530 6.61 -14.09 7.94
CA PHE A 530 7.10 -13.33 6.77
C PHE A 530 7.28 -11.86 7.18
N THR A 531 8.50 -11.37 7.10
CA THR A 531 8.85 -10.02 7.51
C THR A 531 8.93 -9.08 6.33
N HIS A 532 9.23 -7.80 6.61
CA HIS A 532 9.33 -6.78 5.58
C HIS A 532 10.29 -7.23 4.45
N PRO A 533 9.85 -7.17 3.18
CA PRO A 533 10.67 -7.61 2.05
C PRO A 533 11.93 -6.75 1.94
N THR A 534 12.92 -7.26 1.21
CA THR A 534 14.12 -6.48 0.88
C THR A 534 13.71 -5.21 0.15
N GLU A 535 14.22 -4.06 0.59
CA GLU A 535 13.91 -2.78 -0.02
C GLU A 535 15.15 -2.11 -0.61
N ALA A 536 14.92 -1.31 -1.65
CA ALA A 536 15.98 -0.58 -2.33
C ALA A 536 15.48 0.79 -2.81
N THR A 537 16.36 1.78 -2.75
CA THR A 537 16.07 3.14 -3.23
C THR A 537 16.70 3.34 -4.61
N ILE A 538 15.90 3.82 -5.57
CA ILE A 538 16.33 4.10 -6.94
C ILE A 538 16.51 5.61 -7.11
N ILE A 539 17.76 6.04 -7.23
CA ILE A 539 18.15 7.46 -7.36
C ILE A 539 18.65 7.72 -8.77
N PHE A 540 18.15 8.80 -9.39
CA PHE A 540 18.60 9.25 -10.70
C PHE A 540 19.65 10.35 -10.55
N ASP A 541 20.72 10.28 -11.34
CA ASP A 541 21.76 11.31 -11.40
C ASP A 541 21.39 12.44 -12.40
N GLU A 542 22.30 13.43 -12.54
CA GLU A 542 22.12 14.55 -13.46
C GLU A 542 22.19 14.15 -14.95
N ASN A 543 22.85 13.03 -15.27
CA ASN A 543 22.93 12.50 -16.64
C ASN A 543 21.68 11.70 -17.01
N GLY A 544 20.85 11.38 -16.02
CA GLY A 544 19.62 10.63 -16.17
C GLY A 544 19.75 9.13 -15.93
N ASP A 545 20.92 8.67 -15.47
CA ASP A 545 21.17 7.27 -15.14
C ASP A 545 20.71 6.95 -13.71
N TYR A 546 20.24 5.72 -13.49
CA TYR A 546 19.79 5.29 -12.17
C TYR A 546 20.91 4.59 -11.39
N THR A 547 20.85 4.72 -10.07
CA THR A 547 21.68 4.00 -9.12
C THR A 547 20.79 3.37 -8.05
N ILE A 548 21.16 2.15 -7.64
CA ILE A 548 20.49 1.44 -6.55
C ILE A 548 21.28 1.72 -5.27
N SER A 549 20.62 2.36 -4.30
CA SER A 549 21.16 2.75 -3.00
C SER A 549 20.28 2.26 -1.84
N ASN A 550 20.78 2.38 -0.61
CA ASN A 550 20.07 2.08 0.64
C ASN A 550 19.33 0.72 0.63
N ILE A 551 20.03 -0.33 0.19
CA ILE A 551 19.46 -1.68 0.22
C ILE A 551 19.37 -2.12 1.69
N ILE A 552 18.15 -2.42 2.14
CA ILE A 552 17.89 -3.04 3.44
C ILE A 552 17.34 -4.43 3.17
N GLU A 553 18.08 -5.44 3.57
CA GLU A 553 17.71 -6.84 3.36
C GLU A 553 16.58 -7.25 4.31
N SER A 554 15.70 -8.13 3.82
CA SER A 554 14.71 -8.81 4.67
C SER A 554 15.42 -9.53 5.82
N GLN A 555 14.82 -9.48 7.02
CA GLN A 555 15.32 -10.19 8.19
C GLN A 555 15.53 -11.68 7.90
N ASN A 556 16.63 -12.24 8.41
CA ASN A 556 16.87 -13.68 8.34
C ASN A 556 16.04 -14.42 9.40
N ILE A 557 15.93 -15.75 9.29
CA ILE A 557 15.11 -16.57 10.21
C ILE A 557 15.48 -16.32 11.69
N MET A 558 16.77 -16.18 12.01
CA MET A 558 17.20 -15.95 13.40
C MET A 558 16.77 -14.58 13.92
N ASP A 559 16.85 -13.53 13.10
CA ASP A 559 16.37 -12.18 13.45
C ASP A 559 14.86 -12.19 13.74
N VAL A 560 14.09 -12.93 12.93
CA VAL A 560 12.63 -13.03 13.12
C VAL A 560 12.28 -13.76 14.41
N LEU A 561 13.07 -14.75 14.80
CA LEU A 561 12.89 -15.46 16.08
C LEU A 561 13.28 -14.57 17.27
N ASP A 562 14.33 -13.76 17.14
CA ASP A 562 14.75 -12.79 18.16
C ASP A 562 13.66 -11.73 18.41
N ASP A 563 13.02 -11.23 17.35
CA ASP A 563 11.91 -10.27 17.41
C ASP A 563 10.69 -10.74 18.23
N ILE A 564 10.53 -12.05 18.43
CA ILE A 564 9.43 -12.67 19.21
C ILE A 564 9.95 -13.33 20.50
N ASP A 565 11.08 -12.86 21.00
CA ASP A 565 11.71 -13.20 22.29
C ASP A 565 12.25 -14.65 22.41
N TYR A 566 12.56 -15.33 21.30
CA TYR A 566 13.30 -16.59 21.38
C TYR A 566 14.78 -16.36 21.71
N ASP A 567 15.34 -17.17 22.62
CA ASP A 567 16.80 -17.23 22.82
C ASP A 567 17.46 -17.92 21.62
N THR A 568 17.88 -17.11 20.65
CA THR A 568 18.57 -17.51 19.44
C THR A 568 19.85 -18.32 19.71
N ASN A 569 20.57 -18.03 20.80
CA ASN A 569 21.74 -18.81 21.21
C ASN A 569 21.36 -20.18 21.75
N TRP A 570 20.24 -20.29 22.44
CA TRP A 570 19.71 -21.59 22.86
C TRP A 570 19.26 -22.43 21.65
N ILE A 571 18.54 -21.83 20.69
CA ILE A 571 18.10 -22.52 19.47
C ILE A 571 19.30 -23.06 18.69
N ASP A 572 20.30 -22.22 18.44
CA ASP A 572 21.56 -22.62 17.78
C ASP A 572 22.19 -23.84 18.47
N ARG A 573 22.42 -23.75 19.79
CA ARG A 573 23.01 -24.84 20.57
C ARG A 573 22.17 -26.11 20.52
N GLN A 574 20.84 -26.00 20.58
CA GLN A 574 19.97 -27.17 20.54
C GLN A 574 20.00 -27.86 19.17
N LEU A 575 19.91 -27.11 18.08
CA LEU A 575 19.93 -27.67 16.73
C LEU A 575 21.27 -28.36 16.44
N LYS A 576 22.38 -27.71 16.83
CA LYS A 576 23.71 -28.30 16.72
C LYS A 576 23.83 -29.58 17.54
N ARG A 577 23.41 -29.55 18.81
CA ARG A 577 23.45 -30.73 19.70
C ARG A 577 22.64 -31.90 19.13
N GLN A 578 21.46 -31.65 18.57
CA GLN A 578 20.61 -32.68 17.96
C GLN A 578 21.28 -33.34 16.75
N LEU A 579 21.99 -32.56 15.92
CA LEU A 579 22.77 -33.11 14.80
C LEU A 579 23.97 -33.92 15.29
N ASP A 580 24.70 -33.42 16.30
CA ASP A 580 25.87 -34.10 16.88
C ASP A 580 25.51 -35.44 17.55
N GLU A 581 24.36 -35.50 18.25
CA GLU A 581 23.84 -36.69 18.93
C GLU A 581 23.14 -37.69 17.97
N SER A 582 22.97 -37.33 16.70
CA SER A 582 22.20 -38.12 15.74
C SER A 582 22.87 -39.46 15.39
N THR A 583 22.14 -40.56 15.61
CA THR A 583 22.57 -41.94 15.31
C THR A 583 22.17 -42.41 13.92
N VAL A 584 21.35 -41.64 13.19
CA VAL A 584 20.84 -41.99 11.85
C VAL A 584 21.76 -41.55 10.71
N ILE A 585 22.74 -40.69 10.98
CA ILE A 585 23.66 -40.12 10.00
C ILE A 585 25.13 -40.30 10.41
N ASN A 586 26.00 -40.43 9.40
CA ASN A 586 27.44 -40.52 9.62
C ASN A 586 28.08 -39.13 9.82
N GLN A 587 29.36 -39.08 10.21
CA GLN A 587 30.05 -37.82 10.51
C GLN A 587 30.09 -36.86 9.30
N MET A 588 30.37 -37.37 8.10
CA MET A 588 30.42 -36.53 6.90
C MET A 588 29.07 -35.89 6.58
N GLN A 589 27.98 -36.64 6.74
CA GLN A 589 26.61 -36.14 6.56
C GLN A 589 26.24 -35.10 7.63
N ARG A 590 26.70 -35.25 8.87
CA ARG A 590 26.49 -34.25 9.93
C ARG A 590 27.12 -32.91 9.57
N ASP A 591 28.39 -32.92 9.16
CA ASP A 591 29.11 -31.69 8.81
C ASP A 591 28.43 -30.97 7.63
N GLU A 592 27.96 -31.73 6.62
CA GLU A 592 27.21 -31.18 5.49
C GLU A 592 25.85 -30.59 5.90
N LEU A 593 25.08 -31.32 6.72
CA LEU A 593 23.77 -30.86 7.20
C LEU A 593 23.90 -29.64 8.11
N LEU A 594 24.93 -29.57 8.93
CA LEU A 594 25.20 -28.42 9.79
C LEU A 594 25.51 -27.17 8.93
N GLY A 595 26.32 -27.32 7.88
CA GLY A 595 26.58 -26.23 6.93
C GLY A 595 25.31 -25.76 6.22
N LYS A 596 24.45 -26.68 5.77
CA LYS A 596 23.15 -26.35 5.17
C LYS A 596 22.21 -25.65 6.15
N LEU A 597 22.12 -26.14 7.39
CA LEU A 597 21.29 -25.55 8.42
C LEU A 597 21.69 -24.10 8.68
N TYR A 598 22.98 -23.83 8.87
CA TYR A 598 23.45 -22.47 9.11
C TYR A 598 23.22 -21.54 7.93
N LEU A 599 23.39 -22.05 6.70
CA LEU A 599 23.01 -21.30 5.50
C LEU A 599 21.53 -20.90 5.55
N TYR A 600 20.63 -21.85 5.82
CA TYR A 600 19.19 -21.56 5.83
C TYR A 600 18.76 -20.64 6.97
N LEU A 601 19.36 -20.78 8.16
CA LEU A 601 19.10 -19.89 9.28
C LEU A 601 19.55 -18.44 9.00
N SER A 602 20.57 -18.27 8.15
CA SER A 602 21.06 -16.95 7.71
C SER A 602 20.30 -16.36 6.52
N GLU A 603 19.36 -17.09 5.93
CA GLU A 603 18.55 -16.62 4.80
C GLU A 603 17.21 -16.04 5.29
N ASN A 604 16.57 -15.25 4.43
CA ASN A 604 15.23 -14.72 4.69
C ASN A 604 14.14 -15.80 4.59
N SER A 605 12.95 -15.51 5.12
CA SER A 605 11.84 -16.46 5.18
C SER A 605 11.11 -16.68 3.86
N TYR A 606 11.30 -15.83 2.85
CA TYR A 606 10.62 -15.96 1.55
C TYR A 606 11.15 -17.16 0.74
N LEU A 607 10.30 -17.68 -0.14
CA LEU A 607 10.64 -18.86 -0.92
C LEU A 607 11.70 -18.55 -1.98
N LYS A 608 12.51 -19.55 -2.34
CA LYS A 608 13.47 -19.42 -3.44
C LYS A 608 12.80 -19.78 -4.76
N THR A 609 13.00 -18.96 -5.77
CA THR A 609 12.63 -19.29 -7.16
C THR A 609 13.43 -20.51 -7.62
N VAL A 610 12.76 -21.52 -8.18
CA VAL A 610 13.40 -22.71 -8.76
C VAL A 610 14.37 -22.26 -9.84
N GLN A 611 15.65 -22.63 -9.72
CA GLN A 611 16.65 -22.22 -10.71
C GLN A 611 16.32 -22.84 -12.07
N VAL A 612 16.18 -21.99 -13.10
CA VAL A 612 16.53 -22.38 -14.46
C VAL A 612 18.05 -22.60 -14.46
N ASN A 613 18.47 -23.86 -14.33
CA ASN A 613 19.84 -24.38 -14.36
C ASN A 613 20.94 -23.35 -14.66
N ASN A 614 21.55 -22.78 -13.61
CA ASN A 614 22.89 -22.18 -13.72
C ASN A 614 23.70 -22.57 -12.49
N SER A 615 24.81 -23.27 -12.76
CA SER A 615 25.75 -23.84 -11.80
C SER A 615 26.13 -22.87 -10.67
N ILE A 616 25.84 -23.29 -9.44
CA ILE A 616 26.21 -22.59 -8.21
C ILE A 616 27.73 -22.43 -8.16
N THR A 617 28.20 -21.19 -8.23
CA THR A 617 29.53 -20.83 -7.72
C THR A 617 29.30 -20.26 -6.32
N PRO A 618 29.97 -20.74 -5.26
CA PRO A 618 29.73 -20.27 -3.91
C PRO A 618 30.12 -18.78 -3.78
N PRO A 619 29.39 -17.97 -2.98
CA PRO A 619 29.74 -16.58 -2.73
C PRO A 619 31.08 -16.48 -1.98
N ALA A 620 31.85 -15.45 -2.29
CA ALA A 620 33.10 -15.15 -1.61
C ALA A 620 32.84 -14.77 -0.13
N PRO A 621 33.70 -15.17 0.82
CA PRO A 621 33.48 -14.90 2.24
C PRO A 621 33.49 -13.39 2.53
N HIS A 622 32.40 -12.91 3.16
CA HIS A 622 32.25 -11.52 3.59
C HIS A 622 33.38 -11.09 4.53
N ALA A 623 33.88 -9.87 4.29
CA ALA A 623 34.91 -9.23 5.10
C ALA A 623 34.39 -8.95 6.52
N LYS A 624 35.23 -9.26 7.51
CA LYS A 624 35.01 -9.02 8.93
C LYS A 624 34.74 -7.54 9.21
N TYR A 625 33.65 -7.25 9.92
CA TYR A 625 33.43 -5.94 10.55
C TYR A 625 34.50 -5.66 11.60
N PRO A 626 35.04 -4.42 11.69
CA PRO A 626 35.93 -4.02 12.76
C PRO A 626 35.12 -3.75 14.03
N THR A 627 35.53 -4.37 15.13
CA THR A 627 35.09 -4.08 16.49
C THR A 627 35.53 -2.68 16.90
N HIS A 628 34.59 -1.82 17.31
CA HIS A 628 34.80 -0.80 18.34
C HIS A 628 33.54 -0.60 19.17
#